data_AF-A0AAN5MKP0-F1
#
_entry.id   AF-A0AAN5MKP0-F1
#
_cell.length_a   1.000
_cell.length_b   1.000
_cell.length_c   1.000
_cell.angle_alpha   90.00
_cell.angle_beta   90.00
_cell.angle_gamma   90.00
#
_symmetry.space_group_name_H-M   'P 1'
#
loop_
_entity.id
_entity.type
_entity.pdbx_description
1 polymer ?
#
loop_
_entity_poly.entity_id
_entity_poly.type
_entity_poly.pdbx_seq_one_letter_code
_entity_poly.pdbx_strand_id
1 'polypeptide(L)'
;MKLMDIASKKIFTKSSHKTTPPLMLVTMLKEKIIQIENKNLEFSSKYINITTDITRLSNSVLKYQVDIESNDLKVHGPTEEEKNKTPDEILNNRLKGWCDQEQKTTIPSVIYRIIDKEVEEKGMKLSGKVKEEILDLINEAYIPIRTLEKKSSVISMMNALKSDRILKSKIDTMKIKKELINDIKKEAPEEFKFLVDHFHKNDEIKQNEKLLTPDEIVVYYDIPIVREITGKMISDVYYSLIEHIYNTLFSDTKKGGNLDFRAMETDIKNEIKSEIGRQELSLSQNKSSNKKIDPEDEKRLITENFIRRKFYSEIKATPYSPEKEREKLFEMLDKSFFNEGFSDQRATLNPDIKFTSPSKLMSSSVKNISDQDTDDLIKIMEEIHGKGDISDQRVVITR
;
A
#
# COMPACT_ATOMS: atom_id res chain seq x y z
N MET A 1 61.32 2.12 47.35
CA MET A 1 60.25 3.10 47.13
C MET A 1 59.62 2.77 45.78
N LYS A 2 58.57 1.94 45.79
CA LYS A 2 57.83 1.45 44.62
C LYS A 2 56.34 1.60 44.94
N LEU A 3 55.62 2.30 44.08
CA LEU A 3 54.16 2.39 44.09
C LEU A 3 53.60 1.12 43.44
N MET A 4 52.85 0.33 44.20
CA MET A 4 51.97 -0.73 43.70
C MET A 4 50.61 -0.63 44.39
N ASP A 5 49.58 -0.91 43.58
CA ASP A 5 48.24 -1.39 43.93
C ASP A 5 47.39 -0.61 44.93
N ILE A 6 46.47 0.20 44.40
CA ILE A 6 45.08 0.21 44.86
C ILE A 6 44.14 0.29 43.65
N ALA A 7 43.96 -0.85 43.00
CA ALA A 7 42.71 -1.17 42.33
C ALA A 7 41.91 -2.10 43.26
N SER A 8 40.58 -1.94 43.26
CA SER A 8 39.56 -2.82 43.89
C SER A 8 38.97 -2.32 45.22
N LYS A 9 37.91 -1.51 45.11
CA LYS A 9 36.67 -1.75 45.87
C LYS A 9 35.46 -1.29 45.05
N LYS A 10 34.83 -2.27 44.38
CA LYS A 10 33.47 -2.19 43.85
C LYS A 10 32.53 -1.73 44.98
N ILE A 11 31.95 -0.54 44.85
CA ILE A 11 30.64 -0.28 45.44
C ILE A 11 29.63 -0.62 44.35
N PHE A 12 29.09 -1.83 44.44
CA PHE A 12 27.87 -2.22 43.74
C PHE A 12 26.72 -1.43 44.39
N THR A 13 26.51 -0.18 43.98
CA THR A 13 25.16 0.38 44.10
C THR A 13 24.34 -0.34 43.03
N LYS A 14 23.45 -1.23 43.48
CA LYS A 14 22.36 -1.75 42.65
C LYS A 14 21.77 -0.56 41.92
N SER A 15 22.00 -0.47 40.61
CA SER A 15 21.19 0.39 39.77
C SER A 15 19.77 -0.13 39.94
N SER A 16 18.91 0.67 40.56
CA SER A 16 17.49 0.45 40.41
C SER A 16 17.27 0.45 38.89
N HIS A 17 16.93 -0.70 38.32
CA HIS A 17 16.22 -0.72 37.07
C HIS A 17 14.93 0.06 37.31
N LYS A 18 15.00 1.38 37.16
CA LYS A 18 13.84 2.21 36.89
C LYS A 18 13.43 1.75 35.50
N THR A 19 12.58 0.71 35.46
CA THR A 19 11.73 0.46 34.31
C THR A 19 11.06 1.78 34.00
N THR A 20 11.56 2.43 32.95
CA THR A 20 10.96 3.63 32.39
C THR A 20 9.48 3.34 32.19
N PRO A 21 8.56 4.18 32.69
CA PRO A 21 7.14 3.98 32.45
C PRO A 21 6.93 3.83 30.95
N PRO A 22 6.25 2.77 30.47
CA PRO A 22 6.05 2.60 29.05
C PRO A 22 5.31 3.83 28.49
N LEU A 23 5.63 4.24 27.26
CA LEU A 23 4.87 5.24 26.53
C LEU A 23 3.39 4.80 26.54
N MET A 24 2.59 5.42 27.41
CA MET A 24 1.26 4.94 27.74
C MET A 24 0.39 4.87 26.49
N LEU A 25 0.50 5.88 25.63
CA LEU A 25 -0.23 5.92 24.36
C LEU A 25 0.21 4.79 23.42
N VAL A 26 1.52 4.56 23.25
CA VAL A 26 2.04 3.47 22.39
C VAL A 26 1.56 2.12 22.90
N THR A 27 1.51 1.93 24.22
CA THR A 27 1.02 0.68 24.84
C THR A 27 -0.46 0.48 24.53
N MET A 28 -1.28 1.52 24.73
CA MET A 28 -2.71 1.49 24.40
C MET A 28 -2.95 1.20 22.91
N LEU A 29 -2.19 1.82 22.00
CA LEU A 29 -2.31 1.59 20.56
C LEU A 29 -1.88 0.16 20.18
N LYS A 30 -0.82 -0.37 20.80
CA LYS A 30 -0.41 -1.77 20.60
C LYS A 30 -1.47 -2.76 21.09
N GLU A 31 -2.13 -2.48 22.20
CA GLU A 31 -3.25 -3.29 22.68
C GLU A 31 -4.40 -3.34 21.67
N LYS A 32 -4.73 -2.20 21.04
CA LYS A 32 -5.71 -2.17 19.94
C LYS A 32 -5.27 -3.02 18.75
N ILE A 33 -3.99 -2.95 18.36
CA ILE A 33 -3.44 -3.75 17.25
C ILE A 33 -3.55 -5.27 17.55
N ILE A 34 -3.34 -5.68 18.80
CA ILE A 34 -3.44 -7.10 19.20
C ILE A 34 -4.88 -7.62 19.09
N GLN A 35 -5.88 -6.74 19.27
CA GLN A 35 -7.31 -7.08 19.21
C GLN A 35 -7.86 -7.26 17.79
N ILE A 36 -7.04 -7.11 16.74
CA ILE A 36 -7.47 -7.32 15.35
C ILE A 36 -7.80 -8.80 15.12
N GLU A 37 -9.08 -9.09 14.84
CA GLU A 37 -9.55 -10.45 14.52
C GLU A 37 -9.05 -10.91 13.14
N ASN A 38 -9.22 -10.06 12.11
CA ASN A 38 -8.80 -10.35 10.73
C ASN A 38 -7.49 -9.65 10.40
N LYS A 39 -6.38 -10.37 10.59
CA LYS A 39 -5.03 -9.80 10.42
C LYS A 39 -4.64 -9.60 8.96
N ASN A 40 -5.21 -10.39 8.05
CA ASN A 40 -4.81 -10.42 6.66
C ASN A 40 -5.85 -9.78 5.75
N LEU A 41 -5.38 -8.96 4.81
CA LEU A 41 -6.18 -8.31 3.78
C LEU A 41 -5.65 -8.68 2.39
N GLU A 42 -6.52 -9.20 1.55
CA GLU A 42 -6.23 -9.57 0.16
C GLU A 42 -6.69 -8.44 -0.76
N PHE A 43 -5.82 -8.03 -1.68
CA PHE A 43 -6.08 -7.07 -2.73
C PHE A 43 -6.03 -7.79 -4.07
N SER A 44 -7.15 -7.77 -4.80
CA SER A 44 -7.29 -8.46 -6.08
C SER A 44 -7.83 -7.54 -7.17
N SER A 45 -7.17 -7.56 -8.32
CA SER A 45 -7.56 -6.95 -9.58
C SER A 45 -6.88 -7.68 -10.74
N LYS A 46 -7.06 -7.21 -11.98
CA LYS A 46 -6.40 -7.79 -13.16
C LYS A 46 -4.86 -7.74 -13.05
N TYR A 47 -4.32 -6.69 -12.44
CA TYR A 47 -2.88 -6.40 -12.41
C TYR A 47 -2.24 -6.47 -11.01
N ILE A 48 -3.07 -6.48 -9.95
CA ILE A 48 -2.59 -6.53 -8.56
C ILE A 48 -3.22 -7.74 -7.89
N ASN A 49 -2.38 -8.63 -7.37
CA ASN A 49 -2.80 -9.70 -6.48
C ASN A 49 -1.81 -9.81 -5.32
N ILE A 50 -2.15 -9.22 -4.18
CA ILE A 50 -1.28 -9.19 -3.00
C ILE A 50 -2.07 -9.48 -1.73
N THR A 51 -1.42 -10.14 -0.77
CA THR A 51 -1.93 -10.30 0.60
C THR A 51 -1.04 -9.55 1.57
N THR A 52 -1.64 -8.83 2.51
CA THR A 52 -0.93 -7.99 3.49
C THR A 52 -1.44 -8.24 4.90
N ASP A 53 -0.55 -8.07 5.89
CA ASP A 53 -0.89 -8.19 7.31
C ASP A 53 -1.09 -6.78 7.90
N ILE A 54 -2.33 -6.46 8.27
CA ILE A 54 -2.76 -5.20 8.87
C ILE A 54 -2.18 -5.02 10.28
N THR A 55 -1.98 -6.11 11.03
CA THR A 55 -1.33 -6.06 12.36
C THR A 55 0.11 -5.60 12.22
N ARG A 56 0.82 -6.19 11.25
CA ARG A 56 2.21 -5.80 10.95
C ARG A 56 2.28 -4.37 10.45
N LEU A 57 1.43 -3.99 9.50
CA LEU A 57 1.42 -2.64 8.93
C LEU A 57 1.05 -1.57 9.96
N SER A 58 0.08 -1.82 10.83
CA SER A 58 -0.27 -0.91 11.93
C SER A 58 0.90 -0.72 12.89
N ASN A 59 1.64 -1.80 13.20
CA ASN A 59 2.87 -1.70 13.99
C ASN A 59 3.97 -0.92 13.25
N SER A 60 4.13 -1.13 11.94
CA SER A 60 5.08 -0.36 11.12
C SER A 60 4.76 1.13 11.15
N VAL A 61 3.48 1.50 10.99
CA VAL A 61 3.02 2.91 11.07
C VAL A 61 3.33 3.52 12.43
N LEU A 62 2.95 2.83 13.51
CA LEU A 62 3.20 3.31 14.87
C LEU A 62 4.70 3.46 15.15
N LYS A 63 5.51 2.47 14.75
CA LYS A 63 6.96 2.53 14.89
C LYS A 63 7.56 3.69 14.11
N TYR A 64 7.15 3.87 12.86
CA TYR A 64 7.62 4.94 12.01
C TYR A 64 7.37 6.31 12.64
N GLN A 65 6.18 6.54 13.20
CA GLN A 65 5.90 7.80 13.89
C GLN A 65 6.73 7.97 15.16
N VAL A 66 6.87 6.92 15.99
CA VAL A 66 7.72 6.97 17.19
C VAL A 66 9.16 7.32 16.83
N ASP A 67 9.69 6.74 15.75
CA ASP A 67 11.05 7.00 15.28
C ASP A 67 11.20 8.46 14.80
N ILE A 68 10.22 9.02 14.09
CA ILE A 68 10.20 10.44 13.69
C ILE A 68 10.25 11.35 14.90
N GLU A 69 9.32 11.20 15.83
CA GLU A 69 9.21 12.09 16.99
C GLU A 69 10.42 11.96 17.92
N SER A 70 10.94 10.75 18.07
CA SER A 70 12.15 10.49 18.87
C SER A 70 13.38 11.13 18.25
N ASN A 71 13.51 11.09 16.92
CA ASN A 71 14.63 11.70 16.22
C ASN A 71 14.53 13.22 16.24
N ASP A 72 13.34 13.78 16.03
CA ASP A 72 13.11 15.22 16.16
C ASP A 72 13.50 15.73 17.55
N LEU A 73 13.05 15.05 18.61
CA LEU A 73 13.41 15.40 19.99
C LEU A 73 14.92 15.32 20.25
N LYS A 74 15.63 14.37 19.63
CA LYS A 74 17.09 14.25 19.76
C LYS A 74 17.84 15.37 19.02
N VAL A 75 17.37 15.76 17.84
CA VAL A 75 18.06 16.72 16.97
C VAL A 75 17.76 18.16 17.39
N HIS A 76 16.50 18.47 17.68
CA HIS A 76 16.04 19.81 17.96
C HIS A 76 15.84 20.10 19.45
N GLY A 77 15.85 19.06 20.28
CA GLY A 77 15.63 19.20 21.72
C GLY A 77 14.17 19.54 22.07
N PRO A 78 13.87 19.69 23.38
CA PRO A 78 12.58 20.16 23.84
C PRO A 78 12.33 21.63 23.44
N THR A 79 11.09 21.96 23.07
CA THR A 79 10.64 23.34 22.95
C THR A 79 10.58 24.05 24.31
N GLU A 80 10.45 25.38 24.33
CA GLU A 80 10.31 26.17 25.57
C GLU A 80 9.17 25.66 26.48
N GLU A 81 8.04 25.27 25.87
CA GLU A 81 6.86 24.73 26.58
C GLU A 81 7.07 23.30 27.11
N GLU A 82 8.13 22.62 26.64
CA GLU A 82 8.48 21.25 26.98
C GLU A 82 9.67 21.15 27.94
N LYS A 83 10.42 22.24 28.20
CA LYS A 83 11.67 22.24 28.97
C LYS A 83 11.58 21.60 30.37
N ASN A 84 10.40 21.63 30.99
CA ASN A 84 10.17 21.10 32.33
C ASN A 84 9.62 19.66 32.33
N LYS A 85 9.43 19.05 31.16
CA LYS A 85 8.88 17.69 31.00
C LYS A 85 9.99 16.69 30.77
N THR A 86 9.76 15.44 31.17
CA THR A 86 10.66 14.34 30.85
C THR A 86 10.57 13.98 29.35
N PRO A 87 11.62 13.38 28.75
CA PRO A 87 11.58 12.95 27.35
C PRO A 87 10.38 12.05 27.01
N ASP A 88 9.98 11.15 27.91
CA ASP A 88 8.83 10.26 27.70
C ASP A 88 7.49 11.00 27.75
N GLU A 89 7.36 12.02 28.60
CA GLU A 89 6.19 12.89 28.64
C GLU A 89 6.09 13.74 27.37
N ILE A 90 7.22 14.24 26.87
CA ILE A 90 7.29 14.98 25.61
C ILE A 90 6.85 14.08 24.47
N LEU A 91 7.46 12.91 24.33
CA LEU A 91 7.16 11.96 23.26
C LEU A 91 5.70 11.49 23.32
N ASN A 92 5.15 11.18 24.51
CA ASN A 92 3.73 10.86 24.65
C ASN A 92 2.82 12.01 24.20
N ASN A 93 3.14 13.27 24.54
CA ASN A 93 2.33 14.42 24.13
C ASN A 93 2.40 14.67 22.62
N ARG A 94 3.59 14.54 22.01
CA ARG A 94 3.75 14.67 20.56
C ARG A 94 2.99 13.57 19.82
N LEU A 95 3.05 12.32 20.30
CA LEU A 95 2.27 11.21 19.73
C LEU A 95 0.75 11.39 19.91
N LYS A 96 0.29 11.99 21.01
CA LYS A 96 -1.12 12.38 21.17
C LYS A 96 -1.51 13.43 20.13
N GLY A 97 -0.70 14.46 19.94
CA GLY A 97 -0.90 15.47 18.91
C GLY A 97 -0.99 14.87 17.51
N TRP A 98 -0.11 13.90 17.20
CA TRP A 98 -0.19 13.14 15.96
C TRP A 98 -1.51 12.36 15.83
N CYS A 99 -1.96 11.64 16.86
CA CYS A 99 -3.24 10.91 16.82
C CYS A 99 -4.42 11.85 16.59
N ASP A 100 -4.46 12.98 17.29
CA ASP A 100 -5.50 13.99 17.14
C ASP A 100 -5.51 14.60 15.73
N GLN A 101 -4.33 14.77 15.13
CA GLN A 101 -4.19 15.25 13.76
C GLN A 101 -4.69 14.20 12.76
N GLU A 102 -4.22 12.94 12.83
CA GLU A 102 -4.65 11.86 11.94
C GLU A 102 -6.16 11.62 11.99
N GLN A 103 -6.78 11.75 13.18
CA GLN A 103 -8.23 11.67 13.35
C GLN A 103 -8.99 12.74 12.56
N LYS A 104 -8.44 13.96 12.44
CA LYS A 104 -9.05 15.09 11.75
C LYS A 104 -8.73 15.15 10.27
N THR A 105 -7.62 14.57 9.84
CA THR A 105 -7.09 14.67 8.46
C THR A 105 -7.38 13.46 7.59
N THR A 106 -7.37 12.25 8.17
CA THR A 106 -7.51 11.02 7.38
C THR A 106 -8.87 10.94 6.72
N ILE A 107 -9.94 11.17 7.48
CA ILE A 107 -11.30 10.99 6.98
C ILE A 107 -11.61 11.98 5.83
N PRO A 108 -11.34 13.29 5.95
CA PRO A 108 -11.49 14.22 4.82
C PRO A 108 -10.71 13.79 3.59
N SER A 109 -9.47 13.34 3.76
CA SER A 109 -8.63 12.92 2.64
C SER A 109 -9.17 11.65 1.95
N VAL A 110 -9.74 10.71 2.69
CA VAL A 110 -10.45 9.54 2.12
C VAL A 110 -11.70 9.98 1.37
N ILE A 111 -12.53 10.85 1.96
CA ILE A 111 -13.76 11.37 1.34
C ILE A 111 -13.44 12.12 0.04
N TYR A 112 -12.48 13.05 0.06
CA TYR A 112 -12.09 13.81 -1.12
C TYR A 112 -11.54 12.92 -2.23
N ARG A 113 -10.80 11.86 -1.89
CA ARG A 113 -10.37 10.87 -2.87
C ARG A 113 -11.55 10.16 -3.52
N ILE A 114 -12.54 9.72 -2.74
CA ILE A 114 -13.75 9.08 -3.28
C ILE A 114 -14.46 10.05 -4.22
N ILE A 115 -14.60 11.31 -3.81
CA ILE A 115 -15.18 12.36 -4.66
C ILE A 115 -14.41 12.50 -5.96
N ASP A 116 -13.09 12.64 -5.88
CA ASP A 116 -12.23 12.81 -7.06
C ASP A 116 -12.30 11.62 -8.01
N LYS A 117 -12.35 10.39 -7.49
CA LYS A 117 -12.53 9.17 -8.30
C LYS A 117 -13.86 9.20 -9.06
N GLU A 118 -14.95 9.48 -8.37
CA GLU A 118 -16.31 9.42 -8.94
C GLU A 118 -16.59 10.53 -9.95
N VAL A 119 -16.04 11.73 -9.75
CA VAL A 119 -16.22 12.84 -10.70
C VAL A 119 -15.33 12.67 -11.93
N GLU A 120 -14.13 12.10 -11.75
CA GLU A 120 -13.21 11.81 -12.85
C GLU A 120 -13.77 10.74 -13.79
N GLU A 121 -14.40 9.68 -13.27
CA GLU A 121 -15.09 8.68 -14.10
C GLU A 121 -16.16 9.30 -15.02
N LYS A 122 -16.76 10.40 -14.57
CA LYS A 122 -17.77 11.17 -15.30
C LYS A 122 -17.20 12.33 -16.12
N GLY A 123 -15.88 12.53 -16.12
CA GLY A 123 -15.22 13.62 -16.84
C GLY A 123 -15.55 15.01 -16.28
N MET A 124 -15.93 15.09 -15.01
CA MET A 124 -16.36 16.31 -14.34
C MET A 124 -15.39 16.75 -13.25
N LYS A 125 -15.49 18.02 -12.83
CA LYS A 125 -14.80 18.55 -11.66
C LYS A 125 -15.79 19.29 -10.78
N LEU A 126 -15.85 18.92 -9.51
CA LEU A 126 -16.63 19.67 -8.51
C LEU A 126 -15.79 20.82 -7.94
N SER A 127 -16.46 21.92 -7.63
CA SER A 127 -15.82 23.05 -6.94
C SER A 127 -15.41 22.65 -5.53
N GLY A 128 -14.39 23.33 -4.96
CA GLY A 128 -13.95 23.06 -3.59
C GLY A 128 -15.08 23.21 -2.56
N LYS A 129 -15.97 24.19 -2.76
CA LYS A 129 -17.14 24.42 -1.88
C LYS A 129 -18.09 23.21 -1.87
N VAL A 130 -18.38 22.63 -3.03
CA VAL A 130 -19.24 21.44 -3.12
C VAL A 130 -18.58 20.23 -2.45
N LYS A 131 -17.26 20.08 -2.57
CA LYS A 131 -16.54 19.01 -1.85
C LYS A 131 -16.66 19.18 -0.33
N GLU A 132 -16.54 20.41 0.16
CA GLU A 132 -16.72 20.72 1.59
C GLU A 132 -18.15 20.46 2.06
N GLU A 133 -19.16 20.75 1.25
CA GLU A 133 -20.57 20.45 1.55
C GLU A 133 -20.81 18.93 1.65
N ILE A 134 -20.25 18.13 0.72
CA ILE A 134 -20.32 16.66 0.79
C ILE A 134 -19.59 16.15 2.05
N LEU A 135 -18.44 16.72 2.38
CA LEU A 135 -17.69 16.38 3.60
C LEU A 135 -18.52 16.65 4.86
N ASP A 136 -19.18 17.81 4.94
CA ASP A 136 -20.02 18.17 6.09
C ASP A 136 -21.19 17.18 6.24
N LEU A 137 -21.87 16.82 5.14
CA LEU A 137 -22.96 15.84 5.14
C LEU A 137 -22.50 14.46 5.64
N ILE A 138 -21.36 13.97 5.16
CA ILE A 138 -20.80 12.68 5.61
C ILE A 138 -20.35 12.76 7.07
N ASN A 139 -19.78 13.89 7.50
CA ASN A 139 -19.39 14.09 8.89
C ASN A 139 -20.60 14.02 9.84
N GLU A 140 -21.70 14.70 9.49
CA GLU A 140 -22.94 14.66 10.27
C GLU A 140 -23.54 13.25 10.37
N ALA A 141 -23.47 12.46 9.30
CA ALA A 141 -24.06 11.12 9.25
C ALA A 141 -23.22 10.04 9.94
N TYR A 142 -21.88 10.12 9.84
CA TYR A 142 -21.00 8.98 10.17
C TYR A 142 -19.95 9.26 11.25
N ILE A 143 -19.62 10.52 11.53
CA ILE A 143 -18.38 10.85 12.25
C ILE A 143 -18.70 11.68 13.51
N PRO A 144 -18.45 11.17 14.72
CA PRO A 144 -18.73 11.89 15.96
C PRO A 144 -17.70 13.00 16.29
N ILE A 145 -16.98 13.52 15.28
CA ILE A 145 -15.91 14.52 15.45
C ILE A 145 -16.46 15.90 15.08
N ARG A 146 -16.40 16.84 16.04
CA ARG A 146 -16.98 18.18 15.90
C ARG A 146 -16.29 19.07 14.87
N THR A 147 -15.06 18.76 14.47
CA THR A 147 -14.31 19.60 13.52
C THR A 147 -13.31 18.75 12.75
N LEU A 148 -13.66 18.43 11.51
CA LEU A 148 -12.73 17.87 10.54
C LEU A 148 -11.91 18.97 9.87
N GLU A 149 -10.71 18.64 9.41
CA GLU A 149 -9.90 19.58 8.64
C GLU A 149 -10.40 19.64 7.19
N LYS A 150 -11.04 20.74 6.81
CA LYS A 150 -11.64 20.90 5.47
C LYS A 150 -10.63 21.05 4.34
N LYS A 151 -9.41 21.46 4.66
CA LYS A 151 -8.33 21.58 3.66
C LYS A 151 -7.72 20.21 3.45
N SER A 152 -7.55 19.82 2.18
CA SER A 152 -6.90 18.56 1.79
C SER A 152 -5.57 18.39 2.53
N SER A 153 -5.58 17.56 3.55
CA SER A 153 -4.46 17.36 4.47
C SER A 153 -3.65 16.13 4.06
N VAL A 154 -2.33 16.25 4.15
CA VAL A 154 -1.42 15.13 3.95
C VAL A 154 -1.61 14.14 5.09
N ILE A 155 -1.97 12.89 4.77
CA ILE A 155 -2.10 11.80 5.74
C ILE A 155 -0.69 11.29 6.05
N SER A 156 -0.24 11.33 7.30
CA SER A 156 1.13 10.91 7.63
C SER A 156 1.32 9.39 7.48
N MET A 157 0.25 8.61 7.70
CA MET A 157 0.25 7.15 7.48
C MET A 157 0.68 6.78 6.06
N MET A 158 0.40 7.60 5.06
CA MET A 158 0.78 7.35 3.67
C MET A 158 2.30 7.22 3.52
N ASN A 159 3.07 8.06 4.21
CA ASN A 159 4.54 8.04 4.15
C ASN A 159 5.10 6.79 4.82
N ALA A 160 4.52 6.38 5.95
CA ALA A 160 4.90 5.16 6.64
C ALA A 160 4.66 3.92 5.74
N LEU A 161 3.49 3.85 5.10
CA LEU A 161 3.15 2.74 4.20
C LEU A 161 4.05 2.68 2.96
N LYS A 162 4.33 3.82 2.32
CA LYS A 162 5.24 3.90 1.17
C LYS A 162 6.70 3.55 1.51
N SER A 163 7.08 3.76 2.77
CA SER A 163 8.43 3.44 3.28
C SER A 163 8.57 1.98 3.72
N ASP A 164 7.46 1.23 3.84
CA ASP A 164 7.48 -0.17 4.24
C ASP A 164 8.03 -1.05 3.11
N ARG A 165 9.25 -1.58 3.30
CA ARG A 165 9.96 -2.36 2.27
C ARG A 165 9.19 -3.62 1.84
N ILE A 166 8.52 -4.28 2.77
CA ILE A 166 7.77 -5.51 2.48
C ILE A 166 6.56 -5.16 1.61
N LEU A 167 5.78 -4.14 1.98
CA LEU A 167 4.65 -3.68 1.18
C LEU A 167 5.10 -3.18 -0.19
N LYS A 168 6.17 -2.38 -0.25
CA LYS A 168 6.75 -1.89 -1.50
C LYS A 168 7.21 -3.04 -2.41
N SER A 169 7.79 -4.10 -1.86
CA SER A 169 8.18 -5.29 -2.64
C SER A 169 6.98 -6.08 -3.17
N LYS A 170 5.84 -6.06 -2.46
CA LYS A 170 4.60 -6.68 -2.92
C LYS A 170 3.91 -5.86 -4.01
N ILE A 171 3.95 -4.53 -3.89
CA ILE A 171 3.43 -3.60 -4.90
C ILE A 171 4.52 -3.38 -5.97
N ASP A 172 4.73 -4.40 -6.81
CA ASP A 172 5.67 -4.33 -7.92
C ASP A 172 5.13 -3.43 -9.04
N THR A 173 5.44 -2.15 -8.94
CA THR A 173 5.00 -1.12 -9.89
C THR A 173 5.47 -1.40 -11.31
N MET A 174 6.68 -1.95 -11.47
CA MET A 174 7.24 -2.24 -12.79
C MET A 174 6.52 -3.41 -13.45
N LYS A 175 6.23 -4.47 -12.68
CA LYS A 175 5.42 -5.60 -13.16
C LYS A 175 4.02 -5.15 -13.57
N ILE A 176 3.35 -4.34 -12.75
CA ILE A 176 2.01 -3.79 -13.06
C ILE A 176 2.04 -3.01 -14.37
N LYS A 177 3.00 -2.10 -14.55
CA LYS A 177 3.15 -1.33 -15.80
C LYS A 177 3.38 -2.23 -17.00
N LYS A 178 4.26 -3.23 -16.88
CA LYS A 178 4.59 -4.16 -17.96
C LYS A 178 3.35 -4.96 -18.40
N GLU A 179 2.59 -5.49 -17.45
CA GLU A 179 1.35 -6.23 -17.75
C GLU A 179 0.29 -5.32 -18.37
N LEU A 180 0.13 -4.09 -17.86
CA LEU A 180 -0.78 -3.09 -18.41
C LEU A 180 -0.40 -2.70 -19.85
N ILE A 181 0.87 -2.41 -20.11
CA ILE A 181 1.38 -2.08 -21.46
C ILE A 181 1.12 -3.25 -22.42
N ASN A 182 1.39 -4.48 -22.00
CA ASN A 182 1.17 -5.66 -22.84
C ASN A 182 -0.31 -5.83 -23.22
N ASP A 183 -1.22 -5.64 -22.28
CA ASP A 183 -2.65 -5.70 -22.55
C ASP A 183 -3.10 -4.57 -23.46
N ILE A 184 -2.61 -3.35 -23.24
CA ILE A 184 -2.93 -2.21 -24.10
C ILE A 184 -2.45 -2.47 -25.54
N LYS A 185 -1.21 -2.93 -25.72
CA LYS A 185 -0.67 -3.30 -27.04
C LYS A 185 -1.50 -4.39 -27.72
N LYS A 186 -2.01 -5.35 -26.95
CA LYS A 186 -2.79 -6.48 -27.48
C LYS A 186 -4.21 -6.07 -27.85
N GLU A 187 -4.86 -5.28 -27.01
CA GLU A 187 -6.31 -5.01 -27.09
C GLU A 187 -6.66 -3.63 -27.67
N ALA A 188 -5.69 -2.72 -27.79
CA ALA A 188 -5.83 -1.36 -28.32
C ALA A 188 -4.52 -0.87 -29.02
N PRO A 189 -4.00 -1.61 -30.02
CA PRO A 189 -2.69 -1.34 -30.62
C PRO A 189 -2.59 0.02 -31.30
N GLU A 190 -3.65 0.47 -31.99
CA GLU A 190 -3.64 1.72 -32.75
C GLU A 190 -3.69 2.94 -31.83
N GLU A 191 -4.53 2.89 -30.79
CA GLU A 191 -4.60 3.90 -29.74
C GLU A 191 -3.26 4.02 -29.02
N PHE A 192 -2.66 2.88 -28.68
CA PHE A 192 -1.38 2.85 -28.00
C PHE A 192 -0.27 3.46 -28.86
N LYS A 193 -0.18 3.05 -30.12
CA LYS A 193 0.80 3.58 -31.07
C LYS A 193 0.64 5.09 -31.24
N PHE A 194 -0.60 5.56 -31.41
CA PHE A 194 -0.88 7.00 -31.52
C PHE A 194 -0.40 7.76 -30.28
N LEU A 195 -0.65 7.25 -29.08
CA LEU A 195 -0.21 7.92 -27.84
C LEU A 195 1.32 7.93 -27.72
N VAL A 196 1.99 6.82 -27.99
CA VAL A 196 3.46 6.73 -27.98
C VAL A 196 4.04 7.74 -28.99
N ASP A 197 3.58 7.72 -30.23
CA ASP A 197 4.04 8.64 -31.27
C ASP A 197 3.80 10.11 -30.90
N HIS A 198 2.67 10.41 -30.25
CA HIS A 198 2.35 11.75 -29.78
C HIS A 198 3.27 12.21 -28.65
N PHE A 199 3.54 11.35 -27.65
CA PHE A 199 4.38 11.70 -26.50
C PHE A 199 5.87 11.76 -26.84
N HIS A 200 6.34 10.97 -27.81
CA HIS A 200 7.73 10.94 -28.25
C HIS A 200 7.97 11.74 -29.55
N LYS A 201 7.01 12.56 -29.98
CA LYS A 201 7.06 13.30 -31.26
C LYS A 201 8.30 14.19 -31.42
N ASN A 202 8.81 14.71 -30.30
CA ASN A 202 9.96 15.63 -30.25
C ASN A 202 11.22 14.98 -29.68
N ASP A 203 11.19 13.69 -29.36
CA ASP A 203 12.38 13.01 -28.88
C ASP A 203 13.33 12.84 -30.08
N GLU A 204 14.52 13.44 -29.99
CA GLU A 204 15.57 13.33 -31.01
C GLU A 204 15.93 11.87 -31.31
N ILE A 205 15.61 10.98 -30.36
CA ILE A 205 15.78 9.55 -30.46
C ILE A 205 14.44 8.90 -30.77
N LYS A 206 14.05 8.85 -32.05
CA LYS A 206 13.09 7.84 -32.51
C LYS A 206 13.74 6.47 -32.38
N GLN A 207 13.68 5.89 -31.18
CA GLN A 207 14.24 4.57 -30.93
C GLN A 207 13.45 3.53 -31.71
N ASN A 208 14.14 2.77 -32.56
CA ASN A 208 13.56 1.59 -33.18
C ASN A 208 13.32 0.56 -32.07
N GLU A 209 12.07 0.20 -31.79
CA GLU A 209 11.70 -0.74 -30.71
C GLU A 209 12.54 -2.03 -30.72
N LYS A 210 12.96 -2.48 -31.92
CA LYS A 210 13.83 -3.66 -32.11
C LYS A 210 15.25 -3.53 -31.56
N LEU A 211 15.69 -2.33 -31.24
CA LEU A 211 17.02 -2.03 -30.69
C LEU A 211 17.01 -1.85 -29.16
N LEU A 212 15.83 -1.85 -28.55
CA LEU A 212 15.69 -1.67 -27.11
C LEU A 212 15.71 -3.00 -26.37
N THR A 213 16.35 -3.00 -25.21
CA THR A 213 16.24 -4.10 -24.25
C THR A 213 14.81 -4.19 -23.70
N PRO A 214 14.40 -5.34 -23.16
CA PRO A 214 13.06 -5.49 -22.57
C PRO A 214 12.73 -4.46 -21.49
N ASP A 215 13.72 -3.99 -20.72
CA ASP A 215 13.51 -3.00 -19.67
C ASP A 215 13.42 -1.58 -20.23
N GLU A 216 14.24 -1.23 -21.22
CA GLU A 216 14.14 0.04 -21.95
C GLU A 216 12.81 0.16 -22.69
N ILE A 217 12.29 -0.95 -23.23
CA ILE A 217 10.95 -1.03 -23.82
C ILE A 217 9.87 -0.63 -22.81
N VAL A 218 9.94 -1.14 -21.57
CA VAL A 218 8.96 -0.80 -20.53
C VAL A 218 9.05 0.69 -20.16
N VAL A 219 10.26 1.24 -20.08
CA VAL A 219 10.47 2.67 -19.79
C VAL A 219 9.98 3.55 -20.94
N TYR A 220 10.30 3.18 -22.19
CA TYR A 220 9.83 3.87 -23.39
C TYR A 220 8.30 3.88 -23.47
N TYR A 221 7.66 2.77 -23.11
CA TYR A 221 6.20 2.65 -23.11
C TYR A 221 5.50 3.15 -21.85
N ASP A 222 6.24 3.70 -20.88
CA ASP A 222 5.71 4.31 -19.66
C ASP A 222 5.19 5.74 -19.93
N ILE A 223 4.21 5.84 -20.83
CA ILE A 223 3.52 7.08 -21.19
C ILE A 223 2.60 7.57 -20.06
N PRO A 224 2.19 8.86 -20.04
CA PRO A 224 1.41 9.45 -18.95
C PRO A 224 0.16 8.65 -18.55
N ILE A 225 -0.59 8.09 -19.52
CA ILE A 225 -1.80 7.32 -19.21
C ILE A 225 -1.50 6.00 -18.49
N VAL A 226 -0.37 5.33 -18.81
CA VAL A 226 0.06 4.10 -18.12
C VAL A 226 0.45 4.43 -16.68
N ARG A 227 1.17 5.54 -16.47
CA ARG A 227 1.53 6.05 -15.14
C ARG A 227 0.30 6.40 -14.32
N GLU A 228 -0.67 7.07 -14.93
CA GLU A 228 -1.92 7.48 -14.30
C GLU A 228 -2.72 6.25 -13.82
N ILE A 229 -3.00 5.30 -14.71
CA ILE A 229 -3.80 4.10 -14.39
C ILE A 229 -3.08 3.26 -13.33
N THR A 230 -1.77 3.04 -13.48
CA THR A 230 -0.96 2.32 -12.48
C THR A 230 -0.99 3.04 -11.12
N GLY A 231 -0.79 4.36 -11.13
CA GLY A 231 -0.81 5.17 -9.92
C GLY A 231 -2.16 5.12 -9.19
N LYS A 232 -3.27 5.09 -9.93
CA LYS A 232 -4.62 4.93 -9.37
C LYS A 232 -4.80 3.58 -8.69
N MET A 233 -4.46 2.48 -9.36
CA MET A 233 -4.55 1.14 -8.79
C MET A 233 -3.70 0.99 -7.52
N ILE A 234 -2.49 1.53 -7.52
CA ILE A 234 -1.62 1.53 -6.33
C ILE A 234 -2.20 2.41 -5.22
N SER A 235 -2.76 3.57 -5.58
CA SER A 235 -3.45 4.47 -4.64
C SER A 235 -4.63 3.76 -3.97
N ASP A 236 -5.40 2.93 -4.70
CA ASP A 236 -6.53 2.19 -4.14
C ASP A 236 -6.08 1.21 -3.05
N VAL A 237 -4.96 0.52 -3.27
CA VAL A 237 -4.34 -0.35 -2.24
C VAL A 237 -3.99 0.47 -0.99
N TYR A 238 -3.28 1.59 -1.15
CA TYR A 238 -2.86 2.39 0.01
C TYR A 238 -4.02 3.00 0.79
N TYR A 239 -5.04 3.51 0.11
CA TYR A 239 -6.19 4.11 0.82
C TYR A 239 -7.03 3.06 1.53
N SER A 240 -7.23 1.88 0.92
CA SER A 240 -7.86 0.76 1.62
C SER A 240 -7.08 0.35 2.87
N LEU A 241 -5.74 0.27 2.79
CA LEU A 241 -4.90 0.01 3.96
C LEU A 241 -5.06 1.10 5.04
N ILE A 242 -5.12 2.36 4.64
CA ILE A 242 -5.33 3.49 5.55
C ILE A 242 -6.66 3.38 6.28
N GLU A 243 -7.75 3.01 5.60
CA GLU A 243 -9.06 2.81 6.23
C GLU A 243 -9.01 1.74 7.34
N HIS A 244 -8.37 0.59 7.05
CA HIS A 244 -8.21 -0.49 8.03
C HIS A 244 -7.31 -0.10 9.21
N ILE A 245 -6.19 0.57 8.95
CA ILE A 245 -5.28 1.04 9.99
C ILE A 245 -5.92 2.15 10.82
N TYR A 246 -6.70 3.03 10.20
CA TYR A 246 -7.45 4.08 10.89
C TYR A 246 -8.45 3.48 11.89
N ASN A 247 -9.25 2.52 11.44
CA ASN A 247 -10.20 1.82 12.29
C ASN A 247 -9.51 1.07 13.44
N THR A 248 -8.30 0.55 13.19
CA THR A 248 -7.51 -0.12 14.22
C THR A 248 -6.97 0.86 15.27
N LEU A 249 -6.28 1.92 14.84
CA LEU A 249 -5.51 2.78 15.75
C LEU A 249 -6.39 3.87 16.38
N PHE A 250 -7.25 4.49 15.59
CA PHE A 250 -7.85 5.78 15.93
C PHE A 250 -9.34 5.71 16.23
N SER A 251 -10.05 4.66 15.82
CA SER A 251 -11.44 4.49 16.22
C SER A 251 -11.56 4.16 17.70
N ASP A 252 -12.54 4.77 18.37
CA ASP A 252 -12.88 4.46 19.76
C ASP A 252 -14.07 3.50 19.76
N THR A 253 -13.76 2.22 19.87
CA THR A 253 -14.76 1.13 19.95
C THR A 253 -15.73 1.31 21.12
N LYS A 254 -15.40 2.12 22.14
CA LYS A 254 -16.25 2.40 23.29
C LYS A 254 -17.24 3.55 23.08
N LYS A 255 -17.06 4.39 22.05
CA LYS A 255 -17.86 5.62 21.85
C LYS A 255 -18.53 5.76 20.48
N GLY A 256 -18.21 4.93 19.50
CA GLY A 256 -18.82 5.07 18.17
C GLY A 256 -18.65 3.90 17.20
N GLY A 257 -18.05 2.78 17.61
CA GLY A 257 -17.74 1.67 16.70
C GLY A 257 -16.66 2.03 15.67
N ASN A 258 -16.38 1.10 14.76
CA ASN A 258 -15.50 1.35 13.61
C ASN A 258 -16.23 2.19 12.57
N LEU A 259 -15.51 3.05 11.85
CA LEU A 259 -16.07 3.78 10.72
C LEU A 259 -16.38 2.81 9.56
N ASP A 260 -17.60 2.90 9.04
CA ASP A 260 -17.99 2.17 7.84
C ASP A 260 -17.69 3.02 6.59
N PHE A 261 -16.43 2.95 6.16
CA PHE A 261 -15.96 3.64 4.95
C PHE A 261 -16.73 3.23 3.69
N ARG A 262 -17.31 2.03 3.66
CA ARG A 262 -18.09 1.54 2.52
C ARG A 262 -19.48 2.17 2.46
N ALA A 263 -20.12 2.35 3.61
CA ALA A 263 -21.36 3.10 3.70
C ALA A 263 -21.12 4.57 3.31
N MET A 264 -20.06 5.19 3.82
CA MET A 264 -19.67 6.55 3.42
C MET A 264 -19.43 6.67 1.91
N GLU A 265 -18.68 5.73 1.32
CA GLU A 265 -18.45 5.69 -0.13
C GLU A 265 -19.78 5.67 -0.90
N THR A 266 -20.75 4.85 -0.47
CA THR A 266 -22.06 4.74 -1.12
C THR A 266 -22.82 6.07 -1.09
N ASP A 267 -22.82 6.76 0.06
CA ASP A 267 -23.52 8.03 0.21
C ASP A 267 -22.83 9.17 -0.55
N ILE A 268 -21.49 9.18 -0.59
CA ILE A 268 -20.73 10.12 -1.43
C ILE A 268 -21.11 9.94 -2.90
N LYS A 269 -21.19 8.69 -3.39
CA LYS A 269 -21.61 8.41 -4.78
C LYS A 269 -23.02 8.93 -5.06
N ASN A 270 -23.93 8.79 -4.10
CA ASN A 270 -25.30 9.27 -4.22
C ASN A 270 -25.36 10.80 -4.27
N GLU A 271 -24.60 11.49 -3.40
CA GLU A 271 -24.57 12.95 -3.39
C GLU A 271 -23.93 13.51 -4.67
N ILE A 272 -22.86 12.89 -5.17
CA ILE A 272 -22.25 13.27 -6.45
C ILE A 272 -23.24 13.06 -7.60
N LYS A 273 -23.99 11.96 -7.63
CA LYS A 273 -25.03 11.73 -8.66
C LYS A 273 -26.11 12.82 -8.61
N SER A 274 -26.58 13.17 -7.41
CA SER A 274 -27.57 14.23 -7.22
C SER A 274 -27.03 15.59 -7.69
N GLU A 275 -25.80 15.92 -7.34
CA GLU A 275 -25.15 17.17 -7.71
C GLU A 275 -24.93 17.31 -9.21
N ILE A 276 -24.53 16.22 -9.87
CA ILE A 276 -24.41 16.19 -11.33
C ILE A 276 -25.77 16.40 -11.99
N GLY A 277 -26.83 15.76 -11.49
CA GLY A 277 -28.19 15.99 -11.98
C GLY A 277 -28.62 17.46 -11.85
N ARG A 278 -28.27 18.12 -10.72
CA ARG A 278 -28.53 19.56 -10.50
C ARG A 278 -27.76 20.43 -11.52
N GLN A 279 -26.49 20.11 -11.79
CA GLN A 279 -25.67 20.85 -12.74
C GLN A 279 -26.10 20.67 -14.19
N GLU A 280 -26.45 19.46 -14.62
CA GLU A 280 -26.96 19.17 -15.97
C GLU A 280 -28.29 19.91 -16.26
N LEU A 281 -29.19 19.98 -15.26
CA LEU A 281 -30.40 20.79 -15.34
C LEU A 281 -30.09 22.28 -15.52
N SER A 282 -29.10 22.82 -14.80
CA SER A 282 -28.69 24.23 -14.92
C SER A 282 -27.96 24.57 -16.24
N LEU A 283 -27.19 23.64 -16.80
CA LEU A 283 -26.45 23.81 -18.05
C LEU A 283 -27.34 23.69 -19.29
N SER A 284 -28.46 22.95 -19.19
CA SER A 284 -29.48 22.92 -20.25
C SER A 284 -30.10 24.30 -20.55
N GLN A 285 -29.90 25.29 -19.66
CA GLN A 285 -30.37 26.66 -19.81
C GLN A 285 -29.31 27.65 -20.32
N ASN A 286 -28.02 27.28 -20.36
CA ASN A 286 -26.93 28.17 -20.76
C ASN A 286 -25.87 27.43 -21.59
N LYS A 287 -26.12 27.27 -22.90
CA LYS A 287 -25.08 26.83 -23.86
C LYS A 287 -24.41 28.04 -24.51
N SER A 288 -23.26 28.45 -24.00
CA SER A 288 -22.26 29.19 -24.77
C SER A 288 -20.89 29.11 -24.10
N SER A 289 -20.01 28.26 -24.65
CA SER A 289 -18.59 28.58 -24.74
C SER A 289 -17.92 27.63 -25.75
N ASN A 290 -17.78 28.08 -26.99
CA ASN A 290 -16.94 27.41 -27.98
C ASN A 290 -15.48 27.73 -27.66
N LYS A 291 -14.85 26.90 -26.81
CA LYS A 291 -13.39 26.87 -26.71
C LYS A 291 -12.89 25.95 -27.83
N LYS A 292 -12.24 26.50 -28.86
CA LYS A 292 -11.59 25.69 -29.90
C LYS A 292 -10.44 24.93 -29.24
N ILE A 293 -10.61 23.62 -29.07
CA ILE A 293 -9.54 22.70 -28.69
C ILE A 293 -8.78 22.36 -29.99
N ASP A 294 -7.47 22.20 -29.91
CA ASP A 294 -6.67 21.69 -31.03
C ASP A 294 -7.16 20.27 -31.40
N PRO A 295 -7.46 19.99 -32.69
CA PRO A 295 -7.89 18.65 -33.12
C PRO A 295 -6.96 17.50 -32.69
N GLU A 296 -5.65 17.74 -32.57
CA GLU A 296 -4.70 16.72 -32.12
C GLU A 296 -4.83 16.44 -30.61
N ASP A 297 -5.04 17.50 -29.80
CA ASP A 297 -5.30 17.38 -28.36
C ASP A 297 -6.65 16.74 -28.06
N GLU A 298 -7.68 17.04 -28.85
CA GLU A 298 -9.00 16.42 -28.75
C GLU A 298 -8.90 14.92 -29.02
N LYS A 299 -8.17 14.53 -30.08
CA LYS A 299 -7.92 13.11 -30.39
C LYS A 299 -7.14 12.43 -29.26
N ARG A 300 -6.13 13.08 -28.66
CA ARG A 300 -5.41 12.57 -27.48
C ARG A 300 -6.37 12.30 -26.33
N LEU A 301 -7.17 13.28 -25.95
CA LEU A 301 -8.07 13.17 -24.80
C LEU A 301 -9.09 12.04 -24.98
N ILE A 302 -9.67 11.89 -26.18
CA ILE A 302 -10.57 10.79 -26.51
C ILE A 302 -9.86 9.44 -26.37
N THR A 303 -8.63 9.34 -26.89
CA THR A 303 -7.84 8.11 -26.86
C THR A 303 -7.47 7.72 -25.42
N GLU A 304 -6.98 8.67 -24.63
CA GLU A 304 -6.67 8.44 -23.21
C GLU A 304 -7.91 8.02 -22.42
N ASN A 305 -9.06 8.65 -22.64
CA ASN A 305 -10.31 8.28 -21.96
C ASN A 305 -10.78 6.87 -22.32
N PHE A 306 -10.59 6.44 -23.57
CA PHE A 306 -10.85 5.07 -23.97
C PHE A 306 -9.94 4.09 -23.22
N ILE A 307 -8.64 4.37 -23.16
CA ILE A 307 -7.67 3.53 -22.43
C ILE A 307 -8.00 3.48 -20.93
N ARG A 308 -8.32 4.63 -20.29
CA ARG A 308 -8.76 4.67 -18.88
C ARG A 308 -9.91 3.71 -18.62
N ARG A 309 -10.98 3.82 -19.40
CA ARG A 309 -12.22 3.03 -19.20
C ARG A 309 -12.02 1.55 -19.44
N LYS A 310 -11.16 1.19 -20.40
CA LYS A 310 -10.94 -0.21 -20.79
C LYS A 310 -9.96 -0.95 -19.88
N PHE A 311 -8.90 -0.27 -19.43
CA PHE A 311 -7.78 -0.93 -18.74
C PHE A 311 -7.64 -0.58 -17.26
N TYR A 312 -8.34 0.42 -16.73
CA TYR A 312 -8.41 0.57 -15.28
C TYR A 312 -9.11 -0.65 -14.67
N SER A 313 -8.43 -1.29 -13.73
CA SER A 313 -8.96 -2.44 -12.99
C SER A 313 -9.16 -2.04 -11.54
N GLU A 314 -10.43 -1.98 -11.12
CA GLU A 314 -10.78 -1.67 -9.74
C GLU A 314 -10.15 -2.69 -8.78
N ILE A 315 -9.52 -2.18 -7.72
CA ILE A 315 -8.93 -3.02 -6.67
C ILE A 315 -10.02 -3.44 -5.68
N LYS A 316 -10.18 -4.75 -5.50
CA LYS A 316 -11.05 -5.30 -4.47
C LYS A 316 -10.22 -5.67 -3.25
N ALA A 317 -10.51 -5.01 -2.12
CA ALA A 317 -9.98 -5.35 -0.81
C ALA A 317 -10.95 -6.28 -0.09
N THR A 318 -10.51 -7.49 0.28
CA THR A 318 -11.34 -8.45 1.01
C THR A 318 -10.59 -9.03 2.20
N PRO A 319 -11.24 -9.24 3.35
CA PRO A 319 -10.65 -10.01 4.44
C PRO A 319 -10.19 -11.37 3.91
N TYR A 320 -8.95 -11.73 4.21
CA TYR A 320 -8.39 -13.01 3.82
C TYR A 320 -9.16 -14.14 4.52
N SER A 321 -9.63 -15.11 3.74
CA SER A 321 -10.30 -16.31 4.24
C SER A 321 -9.49 -17.55 3.86
N PRO A 322 -8.91 -18.26 4.85
CA PRO A 322 -8.23 -19.54 4.60
C PRO A 322 -9.17 -20.59 3.98
N GLU A 323 -10.46 -20.49 4.25
CA GLU A 323 -11.50 -21.38 3.71
C GLU A 323 -11.67 -21.18 2.20
N LYS A 324 -11.68 -19.93 1.74
CA LYS A 324 -11.73 -19.62 0.30
C LYS A 324 -10.47 -20.08 -0.45
N GLU A 325 -9.29 -20.04 0.17
CA GLU A 325 -8.08 -20.60 -0.46
C GLU A 325 -8.12 -22.12 -0.53
N ARG A 326 -8.65 -22.78 0.51
CA ARG A 326 -8.89 -24.23 0.48
C ARG A 326 -9.88 -24.59 -0.61
N GLU A 327 -10.99 -23.88 -0.73
CA GLU A 327 -11.98 -24.08 -1.80
C GLU A 327 -11.37 -23.84 -3.18
N LYS A 328 -10.59 -22.77 -3.39
CA LYS A 328 -9.84 -22.54 -4.64
C LYS A 328 -8.85 -23.69 -4.94
N LEU A 329 -8.15 -24.19 -3.93
CA LEU A 329 -7.25 -25.34 -4.07
C LEU A 329 -8.02 -26.60 -4.47
N PHE A 330 -9.16 -26.88 -3.85
CA PHE A 330 -10.03 -28.00 -4.22
C PHE A 330 -10.60 -27.84 -5.63
N GLU A 331 -11.04 -26.64 -6.03
CA GLU A 331 -11.49 -26.36 -7.40
C GLU A 331 -10.37 -26.52 -8.44
N MET A 332 -9.14 -26.10 -8.12
CA MET A 332 -7.98 -26.28 -9.00
C MET A 332 -7.59 -27.75 -9.12
N LEU A 333 -7.64 -28.49 -8.01
CA LEU A 333 -7.42 -29.93 -8.00
C LEU A 333 -8.50 -30.63 -8.83
N ASP A 334 -9.78 -30.33 -8.63
CA ASP A 334 -10.88 -30.90 -9.41
C ASP A 334 -10.74 -30.59 -10.91
N LYS A 335 -10.39 -29.35 -11.28
CA LYS A 335 -10.12 -28.98 -12.69
C LYS A 335 -8.91 -29.70 -13.29
N SER A 336 -7.90 -30.03 -12.48
CA SER A 336 -6.75 -30.85 -12.92
C SER A 336 -7.13 -32.32 -13.08
N PHE A 337 -7.99 -32.87 -12.20
CA PHE A 337 -8.49 -34.24 -12.29
C PHE A 337 -9.36 -34.50 -13.52
N PHE A 338 -10.07 -33.48 -14.03
CA PHE A 338 -10.89 -33.61 -15.24
C PHE A 338 -10.15 -33.34 -16.55
N ASN A 339 -8.97 -32.70 -16.52
CA ASN A 339 -8.22 -32.33 -17.74
C ASN A 339 -7.06 -33.28 -18.07
N GLU A 340 -6.64 -34.13 -17.13
CA GLU A 340 -5.71 -35.22 -17.45
C GLU A 340 -6.49 -36.52 -17.58
N GLY A 341 -6.70 -36.96 -18.83
CA GLY A 341 -7.17 -38.30 -19.14
C GLY A 341 -6.14 -39.34 -18.69
N PHE A 342 -6.10 -39.65 -17.40
CA PHE A 342 -5.32 -40.76 -16.87
C PHE A 342 -6.12 -42.06 -17.01
N SER A 343 -5.60 -42.92 -17.87
CA SER A 343 -5.94 -44.34 -17.90
C SER A 343 -5.84 -44.94 -16.50
N ASP A 344 -6.86 -45.71 -16.13
CA ASP A 344 -6.93 -46.56 -14.94
C ASP A 344 -5.56 -47.14 -14.53
N GLN A 345 -4.94 -46.54 -13.51
CA GLN A 345 -4.00 -47.24 -12.65
C GLN A 345 -4.61 -47.33 -11.26
N ARG A 346 -5.63 -48.20 -11.14
CA ARG A 346 -6.04 -48.72 -9.85
C ARG A 346 -4.85 -49.49 -9.26
N ALA A 347 -4.21 -48.90 -8.26
CA ALA A 347 -3.32 -49.62 -7.37
C ALA A 347 -4.10 -50.78 -6.74
N THR A 348 -3.84 -51.99 -7.24
CA THR A 348 -4.34 -53.23 -6.64
C THR A 348 -3.52 -53.47 -5.37
N LEU A 349 -4.13 -53.22 -4.22
CA LEU A 349 -3.61 -53.66 -2.92
C LEU A 349 -3.60 -55.19 -2.91
N ASN A 350 -2.40 -55.77 -2.98
CA ASN A 350 -2.18 -57.20 -2.85
C ASN A 350 -2.16 -57.58 -1.36
N PRO A 351 -3.03 -58.47 -0.83
CA PRO A 351 -3.21 -58.60 0.63
C PRO A 351 -2.16 -59.47 1.35
N ASP A 352 -1.17 -60.05 0.67
CA ASP A 352 -0.38 -61.16 1.23
C ASP A 352 1.06 -60.83 1.67
N ILE A 353 1.35 -59.58 2.07
CA ILE A 353 2.64 -59.27 2.69
C ILE A 353 2.47 -59.09 4.20
N LYS A 354 2.75 -60.17 4.93
CA LYS A 354 2.74 -60.23 6.40
C LYS A 354 3.78 -59.29 7.01
N PHE A 355 3.32 -58.52 8.00
CA PHE A 355 4.16 -57.75 8.92
C PHE A 355 5.09 -58.68 9.72
N THR A 356 6.40 -58.43 9.64
CA THR A 356 7.36 -58.80 10.68
C THR A 356 8.31 -57.64 10.91
N SER A 357 8.22 -57.00 12.09
CA SER A 357 9.35 -56.33 12.74
C SER A 357 10.05 -57.36 13.65
N PRO A 358 11.29 -57.18 14.19
CA PRO A 358 12.13 -55.96 14.25
C PRO A 358 13.67 -56.16 14.07
N SER A 359 14.38 -55.01 14.03
CA SER A 359 15.77 -54.77 14.49
C SER A 359 17.00 -55.10 13.60
N LYS A 360 17.89 -54.11 13.57
CA LYS A 360 19.34 -54.12 13.24
C LYS A 360 19.78 -54.73 11.90
N LEU A 361 19.96 -53.86 10.91
CA LEU A 361 21.19 -53.84 10.11
C LEU A 361 21.59 -52.38 9.85
N MET A 362 22.85 -52.10 10.19
CA MET A 362 23.45 -50.77 10.25
C MET A 362 23.72 -50.16 8.86
N SER A 363 23.59 -48.82 8.83
CA SER A 363 24.48 -47.82 8.21
C SER A 363 25.01 -48.03 6.79
N SER A 364 24.66 -47.12 5.87
CA SER A 364 25.63 -46.18 5.29
C SER A 364 24.96 -45.09 4.43
N SER A 365 25.32 -43.84 4.73
CA SER A 365 25.30 -42.67 3.84
C SER A 365 23.96 -41.98 3.51
N VAL A 366 23.32 -41.38 4.53
CA VAL A 366 22.66 -40.07 4.36
C VAL A 366 23.64 -39.03 4.87
N LYS A 367 24.21 -38.21 3.96
CA LYS A 367 24.97 -37.02 4.36
C LYS A 367 23.95 -35.98 4.83
N ASN A 368 24.00 -35.68 6.13
CA ASN A 368 23.37 -34.50 6.72
C ASN A 368 23.90 -33.25 6.01
N ILE A 369 23.03 -32.50 5.35
CA ILE A 369 23.30 -31.12 4.92
C ILE A 369 23.45 -30.32 6.21
N SER A 370 24.59 -29.66 6.39
CA SER A 370 24.85 -28.90 7.62
C SER A 370 24.28 -27.48 7.46
N ASP A 371 23.91 -26.84 8.57
CA ASP A 371 23.40 -25.46 8.58
C ASP A 371 24.40 -24.44 7.95
N GLN A 372 25.66 -24.83 7.78
CA GLN A 372 26.69 -24.09 7.05
C GLN A 372 26.37 -23.98 5.55
N ASP A 373 25.77 -25.01 4.95
CA ASP A 373 25.43 -25.06 3.51
C ASP A 373 24.24 -24.13 3.18
N THR A 374 23.35 -23.90 4.16
CA THR A 374 22.26 -22.92 4.07
C THR A 374 22.73 -21.48 4.26
N ASP A 375 23.72 -21.25 5.12
CA ASP A 375 24.32 -19.93 5.31
C ASP A 375 25.18 -19.51 4.11
N ASP A 376 25.89 -20.45 3.48
CA ASP A 376 26.63 -20.18 2.24
C ASP A 376 25.68 -19.87 1.06
N LEU A 377 24.49 -20.48 1.00
CA LEU A 377 23.44 -20.13 0.03
C LEU A 377 22.86 -18.74 0.27
N ILE A 378 22.62 -18.35 1.52
CA ILE A 378 22.15 -17.00 1.88
C ILE A 378 23.21 -15.95 1.52
N LYS A 379 24.48 -16.25 1.77
CA LYS A 379 25.61 -15.35 1.47
C LYS A 379 25.83 -15.19 -0.04
N ILE A 380 25.66 -16.25 -0.83
CA ILE A 380 25.66 -16.17 -2.30
C ILE A 380 24.48 -15.35 -2.83
N MET A 381 23.30 -15.45 -2.20
CA MET A 381 22.14 -14.62 -2.56
C MET A 381 22.33 -13.14 -2.20
N GLU A 382 23.03 -12.83 -1.10
CA GLU A 382 23.37 -11.46 -0.71
C GLU A 382 24.48 -10.85 -1.59
N GLU A 383 25.46 -11.62 -2.04
CA GLU A 383 26.49 -11.14 -2.99
C GLU A 383 25.94 -10.89 -4.40
N ILE A 384 24.90 -11.62 -4.83
CA ILE A 384 24.24 -11.41 -6.13
C ILE A 384 23.30 -10.20 -6.09
N HIS A 385 22.69 -9.87 -4.93
CA HIS A 385 21.87 -8.67 -4.77
C HIS A 385 22.65 -7.40 -4.38
N GLY A 386 23.93 -7.52 -4.03
CA GLY A 386 24.83 -6.41 -3.69
C GLY A 386 25.47 -5.67 -4.87
N LYS A 387 25.21 -6.10 -6.13
CA LYS A 387 25.67 -5.41 -7.34
C LYS A 387 24.49 -5.08 -8.25
N GLY A 388 23.67 -4.14 -7.80
CA GLY A 388 22.68 -3.42 -8.59
C GLY A 388 23.03 -1.93 -8.59
N ASP A 389 23.00 -1.34 -9.77
CA ASP A 389 23.77 -0.20 -10.24
C ASP A 389 23.63 1.13 -9.47
N ILE A 390 24.75 1.85 -9.47
CA ILE A 390 24.96 3.18 -8.91
C ILE A 390 24.73 4.16 -10.06
N SER A 391 23.50 4.60 -10.31
CA SER A 391 23.23 5.67 -11.27
C SER A 391 22.08 6.59 -10.88
N ASP A 392 22.12 7.16 -9.67
CA ASP A 392 21.16 8.20 -9.27
C ASP A 392 21.86 9.34 -8.49
N GLN A 393 22.98 9.82 -9.02
CA GLN A 393 23.53 11.12 -8.66
C GLN A 393 23.67 12.00 -9.90
N ARG A 394 22.59 12.74 -10.23
CA ARG A 394 22.74 14.06 -10.84
C ARG A 394 22.05 15.09 -9.96
N VAL A 395 22.91 15.71 -9.15
CA VAL A 395 22.68 16.99 -8.48
C VAL A 395 22.33 18.02 -9.55
N VAL A 396 21.12 18.57 -9.48
CA VAL A 396 20.78 19.81 -10.17
C VAL A 396 21.42 20.95 -9.38
N ILE A 397 22.59 21.41 -9.81
CA ILE A 397 23.11 22.71 -9.40
C ILE A 397 22.45 23.74 -10.30
N THR A 398 21.51 24.50 -9.75
CA THR A 398 21.01 25.74 -10.33
C THR A 398 22.10 26.81 -10.35
N ARG A 399 22.38 27.37 -11.53
CA ARG A 399 22.52 28.82 -11.76
C ARG A 399 22.14 29.15 -13.18
#